data_AF-A0A923KWG6-F1
#
_entry.id   AF-A0A923KWG6-F1
#
_cell.length_a   1.000
_cell.length_b   1.000
_cell.length_c   1.000
_cell.angle_alpha   90.00
_cell.angle_beta   90.00
_cell.angle_gamma   90.00
#
_symmetry.space_group_name_H-M   'P 1'
#
loop_
_entity.id
_entity.type
_entity.pdbx_description
1 polymer ?
#
loop_
_entity_poly.entity_id
_entity_poly.type
_entity_poly.pdbx_seq_one_letter_code
_entity_poly.pdbx_strand_id
1 'polypeptide(L)'
;MPLFAKGCYAENGEDYPYEVETTYQLKYYISSALISIDFIFEPDETIVCRFVNKVQYYRYCVDNLFYFLGLINDRFVYKPNNKDGDLSREKENRVNLNKNNYQFKEDEFIILSNKMPRNIIEHLDERNVKTMMENRGIGGFNVILKDSAPNMVATIKANSKFYPYNLDLVNNQVRFYNIQAKPDDVIQFEIDIFEMRDELRRLEQNVNSFSKFLK
;
A
#
# COMPACT_ATOMS: atom_id res chain seq x y z
N MET A 1 7.77 6.75 -35.83
CA MET A 1 8.50 6.19 -34.68
C MET A 1 8.50 7.22 -33.57
N PRO A 2 8.07 6.85 -32.36
CA PRO A 2 8.96 7.02 -31.23
C PRO A 2 9.18 5.70 -30.49
N LEU A 3 10.47 5.36 -30.42
CA LEU A 3 11.19 4.53 -29.46
C LEU A 3 10.40 3.44 -28.71
N PHE A 4 10.64 2.19 -29.12
CA PHE A 4 10.68 1.03 -28.24
C PHE A 4 11.59 1.32 -27.05
N ALA A 5 11.03 1.85 -25.96
CA ALA A 5 11.65 1.65 -24.67
C ALA A 5 11.59 0.14 -24.40
N LYS A 6 12.74 -0.49 -24.14
CA LYS A 6 12.86 -1.93 -23.85
C LYS A 6 11.86 -2.33 -22.76
N GLY A 7 10.74 -2.90 -23.17
CA GLY A 7 9.60 -3.14 -22.29
C GLY A 7 8.43 -3.60 -23.14
N CYS A 8 8.56 -4.79 -23.71
CA CYS A 8 7.46 -5.62 -24.20
C CYS A 8 8.06 -6.93 -24.72
N TYR A 9 7.66 -8.05 -24.12
CA TYR A 9 7.66 -9.35 -24.80
C TYR A 9 6.48 -9.48 -25.77
N ALA A 10 5.69 -8.42 -25.98
CA ALA A 10 4.47 -8.45 -26.78
C ALA A 10 4.68 -8.75 -28.28
N GLU A 11 5.92 -8.70 -28.79
CA GLU A 11 6.24 -9.15 -30.15
C GLU A 11 6.53 -10.66 -30.24
N ASN A 12 6.65 -11.34 -29.08
CA ASN A 12 6.78 -12.79 -28.96
C ASN A 12 5.39 -13.41 -28.63
N GLY A 13 4.95 -14.39 -29.42
CA GLY A 13 3.69 -15.11 -29.19
C GLY A 13 3.60 -15.87 -27.86
N GLU A 14 4.73 -16.23 -27.25
CA GLU A 14 4.80 -16.89 -25.93
C GLU A 14 4.68 -15.89 -24.77
N ASP A 15 5.29 -14.71 -24.94
CA ASP A 15 5.25 -13.49 -24.09
C ASP A 15 3.84 -12.98 -23.74
N TYR A 16 3.05 -12.86 -24.80
CA TYR A 16 1.83 -12.05 -24.81
C TYR A 16 0.76 -12.49 -23.79
N PRO A 17 0.40 -13.79 -23.65
CA PRO A 17 -0.59 -14.21 -22.66
C PRO A 17 -0.22 -13.86 -21.22
N TYR A 18 1.07 -13.92 -20.85
CA TYR A 18 1.53 -13.58 -19.51
C TYR A 18 1.40 -12.09 -19.21
N GLU A 19 1.60 -11.23 -20.21
CA GLU A 19 1.41 -9.78 -20.07
C GLU A 19 -0.08 -9.42 -19.93
N VAL A 20 -0.97 -10.11 -20.63
CA VAL A 20 -2.43 -9.96 -20.48
C VAL A 20 -2.87 -10.30 -19.05
N GLU A 21 -2.46 -11.46 -18.54
CA GLU A 21 -2.77 -11.90 -17.17
C GLU A 21 -2.19 -10.96 -16.12
N THR A 22 -0.92 -10.55 -16.28
CA THR A 22 -0.26 -9.61 -15.37
C THR A 22 -0.98 -8.26 -15.34
N THR A 23 -1.37 -7.75 -16.51
CA THR A 23 -2.13 -6.50 -16.64
C THR A 23 -3.50 -6.62 -15.97
N TYR A 24 -4.21 -7.73 -16.17
CA TYR A 24 -5.50 -8.00 -15.53
C TYR A 24 -5.39 -8.00 -13.99
N GLN A 25 -4.43 -8.75 -13.45
CA GLN A 25 -4.20 -8.83 -12.01
C GLN A 25 -3.88 -7.46 -11.41
N LEU A 26 -3.04 -6.67 -12.09
CA LEU A 26 -2.69 -5.34 -11.63
C LEU A 26 -3.90 -4.39 -11.63
N LYS A 27 -4.79 -4.47 -12.63
CA LYS A 27 -6.07 -3.73 -12.62
C LYS A 27 -6.96 -4.13 -11.45
N TYR A 28 -7.05 -5.42 -11.15
CA TYR A 28 -7.82 -5.91 -10.01
C TYR A 28 -7.26 -5.35 -8.68
N TYR A 29 -5.93 -5.37 -8.49
CA TYR A 29 -5.33 -4.83 -7.27
C TYR A 29 -5.55 -3.32 -7.12
N ILE A 30 -5.36 -2.55 -8.19
CA ILE A 30 -5.55 -1.10 -8.18
C ILE A 30 -7.01 -0.73 -7.89
N SER A 31 -7.96 -1.37 -8.59
CA SER A 31 -9.39 -1.12 -8.37
C SER A 31 -9.82 -1.50 -6.95
N SER A 32 -9.32 -2.61 -6.41
CA SER A 32 -9.64 -3.03 -5.04
C SER A 32 -9.05 -2.09 -3.97
N ALA A 33 -7.85 -1.56 -4.19
CA ALA A 33 -7.26 -0.53 -3.34
C ALA A 33 -8.10 0.77 -3.39
N LEU A 34 -8.52 1.20 -4.57
CA LEU A 34 -9.37 2.38 -4.75
C LEU A 34 -10.75 2.21 -4.08
N ILE A 35 -11.38 1.04 -4.23
CA ILE A 35 -12.64 0.71 -3.53
C ILE A 35 -12.45 0.75 -2.01
N SER A 36 -11.31 0.26 -1.51
CA SER A 36 -11.01 0.30 -0.07
C SER A 36 -10.88 1.74 0.44
N ILE A 37 -10.29 2.65 -0.36
CA ILE A 37 -10.26 4.09 -0.06
C ILE A 37 -11.66 4.68 -0.06
N ASP A 38 -12.49 4.35 -1.05
CA ASP A 38 -13.87 4.82 -1.13
C ASP A 38 -14.66 4.37 0.12
N PHE A 39 -14.51 3.11 0.55
CA PHE A 39 -15.11 2.61 1.80
C PHE A 39 -14.60 3.27 3.09
N ILE A 40 -13.38 3.83 3.09
CA ILE A 40 -12.86 4.62 4.22
C ILE A 40 -13.54 6.00 4.27
N PHE A 41 -13.70 6.66 3.12
CA PHE A 41 -14.27 8.00 3.06
C PHE A 41 -15.80 8.04 3.08
N GLU A 42 -16.42 7.05 2.44
CA GLU A 42 -17.86 6.89 2.25
C GLU A 42 -18.28 5.49 2.74
N PRO A 43 -18.37 5.28 4.08
CA PRO A 43 -18.75 3.99 4.62
C PRO A 43 -20.16 3.57 4.17
N ASP A 44 -20.27 2.37 3.61
CA ASP A 44 -21.56 1.76 3.31
C ASP A 44 -22.16 1.19 4.60
N GLU A 45 -23.24 1.80 5.10
CA GLU A 45 -23.91 1.40 6.35
C GLU A 45 -24.41 -0.06 6.32
N THR A 46 -24.73 -0.61 5.13
CA THR A 46 -25.13 -2.02 4.98
C THR A 46 -23.97 -2.99 5.20
N ILE A 47 -22.74 -2.53 5.00
CA ILE A 47 -21.51 -3.28 5.30
C ILE A 47 -21.09 -3.01 6.74
N VAL A 48 -21.11 -1.75 7.19
CA VAL A 48 -20.75 -1.34 8.56
C VAL A 48 -21.55 -2.13 9.59
N CYS A 49 -22.85 -2.34 9.37
CA CYS A 49 -23.72 -3.09 10.30
C CYS A 49 -23.37 -4.57 10.45
N ARG A 50 -22.49 -5.13 9.61
CA ARG A 50 -21.97 -6.51 9.74
C ARG A 50 -20.85 -6.62 10.76
N PHE A 51 -20.25 -5.50 11.16
CA PHE A 51 -19.17 -5.45 12.13
C PHE A 51 -19.72 -5.15 13.53
N VAL A 52 -19.02 -5.61 14.57
CA VAL A 52 -19.44 -5.37 15.98
C VAL A 52 -19.40 -3.86 16.29
N ASN A 53 -18.48 -3.13 15.68
CA ASN A 53 -18.40 -1.68 15.79
C ASN A 53 -17.71 -1.07 14.55
N LYS A 54 -17.86 0.25 14.40
CA LYS A 54 -17.33 1.00 13.26
C LYS A 54 -15.79 0.96 13.17
N VAL A 55 -15.09 0.80 14.29
CA VAL A 55 -13.62 0.69 14.30
C VAL A 55 -13.15 -0.59 13.62
N GLN A 56 -13.85 -1.72 13.83
CA GLN A 56 -13.56 -2.98 13.13
C GLN A 56 -13.79 -2.88 11.62
N TYR A 57 -14.85 -2.17 11.20
CA TYR A 57 -15.08 -1.88 9.79
C TYR A 57 -13.91 -1.13 9.17
N TYR A 58 -13.47 -0.02 9.78
CA TYR A 58 -12.34 0.75 9.28
C TYR A 58 -11.04 -0.04 9.27
N ARG A 59 -10.81 -0.84 10.31
CA ARG A 59 -9.68 -1.77 10.37
C ARG A 59 -9.69 -2.73 9.18
N TYR A 60 -10.83 -3.33 8.88
CA TYR A 60 -10.99 -4.21 7.73
C TYR A 60 -10.67 -3.49 6.41
N CYS A 61 -11.16 -2.26 6.21
CA CYS A 61 -10.86 -1.49 5.00
C CYS A 61 -9.37 -1.14 4.88
N VAL A 62 -8.72 -0.75 5.97
CA VAL A 62 -7.28 -0.41 5.97
C VAL A 62 -6.42 -1.64 5.73
N ASP A 63 -6.74 -2.79 6.35
CA ASP A 63 -5.99 -4.03 6.12
C ASP A 63 -6.06 -4.44 4.64
N ASN A 64 -7.25 -4.38 4.03
CA ASN A 64 -7.41 -4.66 2.60
C ASN A 64 -6.64 -3.66 1.73
N LEU A 65 -6.71 -2.37 2.05
CA LEU A 65 -5.97 -1.34 1.34
C LEU A 65 -4.47 -1.66 1.32
N PHE A 66 -3.85 -1.85 2.49
CA PHE A 66 -2.40 -2.10 2.57
C PHE A 66 -2.00 -3.47 2.03
N TYR A 67 -2.89 -4.47 2.08
CA TYR A 67 -2.70 -5.75 1.39
C TYR A 67 -2.57 -5.55 -0.13
N PHE A 68 -3.51 -4.83 -0.77
CA PHE A 68 -3.44 -4.56 -2.21
C PHE A 68 -2.27 -3.65 -2.58
N LEU A 69 -1.92 -2.67 -1.75
CA LEU A 69 -0.70 -1.87 -1.95
C LEU A 69 0.56 -2.74 -1.95
N GLY A 70 0.61 -3.77 -1.10
CA GLY A 70 1.69 -4.75 -1.11
C GLY A 70 1.77 -5.55 -2.40
N LEU A 71 0.63 -6.07 -2.86
CA LEU A 71 0.55 -6.80 -4.13
C LEU A 71 0.93 -5.93 -5.34
N ILE A 72 0.55 -4.64 -5.34
CA ILE A 72 0.95 -3.67 -6.36
C ILE A 72 2.46 -3.45 -6.30
N ASN A 73 3.00 -3.11 -5.13
CA ASN A 73 4.41 -2.79 -4.99
C ASN A 73 5.32 -3.95 -5.40
N ASP A 74 4.96 -5.20 -5.06
CA ASP A 74 5.76 -6.36 -5.41
C ASP A 74 5.88 -6.59 -6.94
N ARG A 75 5.06 -5.91 -7.76
CA ARG A 75 5.22 -5.84 -9.22
C ARG A 75 6.30 -4.87 -9.68
N PHE A 76 6.65 -3.89 -8.85
CA PHE A 76 7.48 -2.74 -9.21
C PHE A 76 8.72 -2.58 -8.35
N VAL A 77 8.82 -3.21 -7.19
CA VAL A 77 9.98 -3.07 -6.31
C VAL A 77 10.51 -4.45 -5.97
N TYR A 78 11.80 -4.63 -6.24
CA TYR A 78 12.53 -5.84 -5.89
C TYR A 78 13.68 -5.49 -4.96
N LYS A 79 13.81 -6.24 -3.86
CA LYS A 79 15.05 -6.27 -3.06
C LYS A 79 15.70 -7.64 -3.25
N PRO A 80 16.96 -7.70 -3.72
CA PRO A 80 17.68 -8.95 -3.88
C PRO A 80 17.72 -9.72 -2.57
N ASN A 81 17.50 -11.03 -2.63
CA ASN A 81 17.70 -11.91 -1.49
C ASN A 81 18.79 -12.90 -1.84
N ASN A 82 19.86 -12.97 -1.03
CA ASN A 82 21.10 -13.71 -1.34
C ASN A 82 20.94 -15.25 -1.37
N LYS A 83 19.72 -15.79 -1.32
CA LYS A 83 19.46 -17.21 -1.14
C LYS A 83 19.17 -17.98 -2.44
N ASP A 84 18.82 -17.31 -3.54
CA ASP A 84 18.58 -17.95 -4.85
C ASP A 84 18.94 -16.99 -6.02
N GLY A 85 20.13 -17.17 -6.62
CA GLY A 85 20.68 -16.24 -7.61
C GLY A 85 19.89 -16.11 -8.92
N ASP A 86 19.42 -17.23 -9.48
CA ASP A 86 18.76 -17.24 -10.79
C ASP A 86 17.33 -16.71 -10.73
N LEU A 87 16.52 -17.18 -9.76
CA LEU A 87 15.17 -16.66 -9.51
C LEU A 87 15.19 -15.16 -9.16
N SER A 88 16.26 -14.70 -8.49
CA SER A 88 16.45 -13.29 -8.19
C SER A 88 16.60 -12.44 -9.45
N ARG A 89 17.33 -12.95 -10.45
CA ARG A 89 17.59 -12.24 -11.70
C ARG A 89 16.36 -12.19 -12.60
N GLU A 90 15.60 -13.28 -12.67
CA GLU A 90 14.33 -13.30 -13.40
C GLU A 90 13.30 -12.34 -12.80
N LYS A 91 13.20 -12.30 -11.47
CA LYS A 91 12.31 -11.36 -10.77
C LYS A 91 12.72 -9.91 -11.00
N GLU A 92 14.02 -9.61 -10.94
CA GLU A 92 14.54 -8.28 -11.24
C GLU A 92 14.21 -7.85 -12.68
N ASN A 93 14.42 -8.74 -13.66
CA ASN A 93 14.07 -8.49 -15.06
C ASN A 93 12.58 -8.20 -15.21
N ARG A 94 11.71 -9.01 -14.58
CA ARG A 94 10.25 -8.81 -14.61
C ARG A 94 9.83 -7.48 -13.99
N VAL A 95 10.44 -7.08 -12.88
CA VAL A 95 10.18 -5.77 -12.25
C VAL A 95 10.59 -4.62 -13.18
N ASN A 96 11.76 -4.71 -13.81
CA ASN A 96 12.23 -3.68 -14.74
C ASN A 96 11.30 -3.56 -15.96
N LEU A 97 10.81 -4.68 -16.48
CA LEU A 97 9.83 -4.68 -17.57
C LEU A 97 8.50 -4.07 -17.13
N ASN A 98 7.97 -4.42 -15.95
CA ASN A 98 6.76 -3.81 -15.42
C ASN A 98 6.91 -2.29 -15.27
N LYS A 99 8.04 -1.82 -14.74
CA LYS A 99 8.32 -0.38 -14.63
C LYS A 99 8.25 0.31 -16.00
N ASN A 100 8.79 -0.32 -17.04
CA ASN A 100 8.75 0.25 -18.39
C ASN A 100 7.33 0.19 -19.00
N ASN A 101 6.66 -0.97 -18.92
CA ASN A 101 5.32 -1.18 -19.49
C ASN A 101 4.28 -0.23 -18.88
N TYR A 102 4.34 -0.03 -17.56
CA TYR A 102 3.38 0.77 -16.80
C TYR A 102 3.93 2.15 -16.40
N GLN A 103 5.08 2.55 -16.97
CA GLN A 103 5.71 3.86 -16.74
C GLN A 103 5.83 4.20 -15.24
N PHE A 104 6.25 3.22 -14.44
CA PHE A 104 6.36 3.36 -12.99
C PHE A 104 7.76 3.81 -12.61
N LYS A 105 7.86 4.98 -11.97
CA LYS A 105 9.09 5.49 -11.37
C LYS A 105 8.92 5.74 -9.88
N GLU A 106 9.85 5.27 -9.07
CA GLU A 106 9.73 5.30 -7.60
C GLU A 106 9.68 6.72 -7.02
N ASP A 107 10.29 7.69 -7.70
CA ASP A 107 10.27 9.12 -7.36
C ASP A 107 8.94 9.82 -7.71
N GLU A 108 8.15 9.26 -8.63
CA GLU A 108 6.81 9.76 -8.98
C GLU A 108 5.68 9.02 -8.22
N PHE A 109 5.96 7.80 -7.77
CA PHE A 109 5.08 6.90 -7.01
C PHE A 109 5.68 6.60 -5.62
N ILE A 110 5.81 7.63 -4.80
CA ILE A 110 6.51 7.59 -3.52
C ILE A 110 5.77 6.69 -2.52
N ILE A 111 4.44 6.79 -2.45
CA ILE A 111 3.63 6.00 -1.52
C ILE A 111 3.58 4.54 -1.98
N LEU A 112 3.32 4.30 -3.27
CA LEU A 112 3.21 2.95 -3.81
C LEU A 112 4.56 2.23 -3.83
N SER A 113 5.69 2.93 -3.91
CA SER A 113 7.03 2.33 -3.86
C SER A 113 7.51 2.01 -2.43
N ASN A 114 6.91 2.65 -1.41
CA ASN A 114 7.36 2.47 -0.02
C ASN A 114 6.89 1.14 0.59
N LYS A 115 7.86 0.29 0.93
CA LYS A 115 7.61 -1.01 1.58
C LYS A 115 7.33 -0.95 3.07
N MET A 116 7.77 0.10 3.76
CA MET A 116 7.71 0.10 5.21
C MET A 116 6.28 0.07 5.75
N PRO A 117 5.36 0.96 5.36
CA PRO A 117 3.99 0.97 5.88
C PRO A 117 3.24 -0.35 5.72
N ARG A 118 3.34 -1.00 4.56
CA ARG A 118 2.71 -2.32 4.34
C ARG A 118 3.30 -3.40 5.23
N ASN A 119 4.62 -3.41 5.40
CA ASN A 119 5.33 -4.35 6.26
C ASN A 119 4.95 -4.13 7.74
N ILE A 120 4.47 -2.93 8.08
CA ILE A 120 3.91 -2.62 9.40
C ILE A 120 2.56 -3.29 9.61
N ILE A 121 1.66 -3.16 8.62
CA ILE A 121 0.34 -3.81 8.67
C ILE A 121 0.45 -5.33 8.60
N GLU A 122 1.34 -5.87 7.76
CA GLU A 122 1.52 -7.32 7.57
C GLU A 122 1.97 -8.02 8.86
N HIS A 123 2.90 -7.42 9.60
CA HIS A 123 3.44 -7.97 10.86
C HIS A 123 2.91 -7.23 12.09
N LEU A 124 1.66 -6.77 12.03
CA LEU A 124 1.12 -5.89 13.05
C LEU A 124 1.01 -6.58 14.42
N ASP A 125 0.65 -7.86 14.44
CA ASP A 125 0.56 -8.69 15.63
C ASP A 125 1.92 -8.78 16.35
N GLU A 126 2.98 -9.14 15.63
CA GLU A 126 4.35 -9.19 16.16
C GLU A 126 4.78 -7.82 16.72
N ARG A 127 4.46 -6.75 16.00
CA ARG A 127 4.81 -5.38 16.42
C ARG A 127 3.96 -4.90 17.60
N ASN A 128 2.71 -5.33 17.71
CA ASN A 128 1.84 -5.03 18.85
C ASN A 128 2.38 -5.66 20.13
N VAL A 129 2.83 -6.92 20.07
CA VAL A 129 3.48 -7.58 21.22
C VAL A 129 4.67 -6.75 21.70
N LYS A 130 5.53 -6.32 20.78
CA LYS A 130 6.69 -5.47 21.12
C LYS A 130 6.27 -4.12 21.71
N THR A 131 5.23 -3.49 21.17
CA THR A 131 4.64 -2.24 21.70
C THR A 131 4.24 -2.36 23.17
N MET A 132 3.54 -3.45 23.49
CA MET A 132 3.04 -3.70 24.84
C MET A 132 4.19 -3.99 25.81
N MET A 133 5.16 -4.83 25.39
CA MET A 133 6.27 -5.25 26.25
C MET A 133 7.29 -4.15 26.51
N GLU A 134 7.67 -3.37 25.49
CA GLU A 134 8.77 -2.40 25.60
C GLU A 134 8.28 -0.99 25.95
N ASN A 135 7.12 -0.58 25.43
CA ASN A 135 6.66 0.79 25.53
C ASN A 135 5.44 0.97 26.44
N ARG A 136 4.89 -0.11 27.04
CA ARG A 136 3.61 -0.07 27.78
C ARG A 136 2.47 0.59 26.97
N GLY A 137 2.53 0.51 25.64
CA GLY A 137 1.50 1.03 24.76
C GLY A 137 0.28 0.10 24.71
N ILE A 138 -0.81 0.59 24.14
CA ILE A 138 -2.07 -0.17 24.03
C ILE A 138 -2.00 -1.21 22.89
N GLY A 139 -1.03 -1.03 21.96
CA GLY A 139 -0.96 -1.81 20.74
C GLY A 139 -2.22 -1.61 19.88
N GLY A 140 -2.40 -2.48 18.88
CA GLY A 140 -3.59 -2.50 18.04
C GLY A 140 -3.64 -1.34 17.04
N PHE A 141 -4.80 -1.21 16.40
CA PHE A 141 -5.06 -0.21 15.38
C PHE A 141 -6.21 0.69 15.82
N ASN A 142 -5.95 1.98 15.84
CA ASN A 142 -6.85 2.98 16.37
C ASN A 142 -7.48 3.77 15.21
N VAL A 143 -8.67 4.31 15.44
CA VAL A 143 -9.36 5.16 14.47
C VAL A 143 -9.72 6.46 15.16
N ILE A 144 -9.22 7.57 14.61
CA ILE A 144 -9.57 8.93 15.01
C ILE A 144 -10.70 9.37 14.07
N LEU A 145 -11.93 9.35 14.57
CA LEU A 145 -13.12 9.77 13.84
C LEU A 145 -13.16 11.30 13.68
N LYS A 146 -13.89 11.79 12.67
CA LYS A 146 -14.01 13.24 12.36
C LYS A 146 -14.55 14.07 13.52
N ASP A 147 -15.37 13.47 14.38
CA ASP A 147 -16.00 14.07 15.55
C ASP A 147 -15.23 13.81 16.87
N SER A 148 -14.04 13.22 16.79
CA SER A 148 -13.21 12.96 17.98
C SER A 148 -12.82 14.25 18.68
N ALA A 149 -12.84 14.24 20.02
CA ALA A 149 -12.47 15.40 20.83
C ALA A 149 -11.03 15.89 20.53
N PRO A 150 -10.81 17.19 20.28
CA PRO A 150 -9.48 17.72 19.89
C PRO A 150 -8.36 17.37 20.87
N ASN A 151 -8.62 17.41 22.18
CA ASN A 151 -7.64 17.07 23.21
C ASN A 151 -7.22 15.59 23.15
N MET A 152 -8.16 14.70 22.84
CA MET A 152 -7.88 13.27 22.66
C MET A 152 -7.04 13.05 21.40
N VAL A 153 -7.39 13.68 20.29
CA VAL A 153 -6.61 13.64 19.04
C VAL A 153 -5.18 14.12 19.27
N ALA A 154 -5.01 15.28 19.91
CA ALA A 154 -3.69 15.85 20.22
C ALA A 154 -2.87 14.92 21.13
N THR A 155 -3.51 14.31 22.13
CA THR A 155 -2.84 13.37 23.04
C THR A 155 -2.34 12.14 22.30
N ILE A 156 -3.17 11.53 21.44
CA ILE A 156 -2.78 10.36 20.65
C ILE A 156 -1.61 10.71 19.71
N LYS A 157 -1.67 11.86 19.04
CA LYS A 157 -0.60 12.32 18.13
C LYS A 157 0.73 12.55 18.85
N ALA A 158 0.71 13.23 19.99
CA ALA A 158 1.91 13.48 20.78
C ALA A 158 2.54 12.20 21.37
N ASN A 159 1.75 11.13 21.47
CA ASN A 159 2.11 9.87 22.12
C ASN A 159 2.16 8.70 21.14
N SER A 160 2.60 8.95 19.90
CA SER A 160 2.56 7.98 18.80
C SER A 160 3.29 6.65 19.10
N LYS A 161 4.28 6.63 19.99
CA LYS A 161 4.93 5.37 20.45
C LYS A 161 4.02 4.43 21.23
N PHE A 162 2.96 4.95 21.86
CA PHE A 162 1.98 4.20 22.64
C PHE A 162 0.74 3.83 21.80
N TYR A 163 0.49 4.60 20.75
CA TYR A 163 -0.60 4.45 19.77
C TYR A 163 -0.01 4.40 18.37
N PRO A 164 0.72 3.33 18.02
CA PRO A 164 1.60 3.34 16.86
C PRO A 164 0.86 3.32 15.53
N TYR A 165 -0.39 2.86 15.48
CA TYR A 165 -1.11 2.64 14.23
C TYR A 165 -2.47 3.31 14.31
N ASN A 166 -2.70 4.30 13.45
CA ASN A 166 -3.92 5.10 13.45
C ASN A 166 -4.43 5.37 12.03
N LEU A 167 -5.73 5.17 11.82
CA LEU A 167 -6.46 5.86 10.76
C LEU A 167 -6.95 7.21 11.31
N ASP A 168 -6.44 8.30 10.77
CA ASP A 168 -6.81 9.67 11.15
C ASP A 168 -7.77 10.26 10.12
N LEU A 169 -9.07 10.15 10.36
CA LEU A 169 -10.11 10.68 9.47
C LEU A 169 -10.29 12.20 9.59
N VAL A 170 -9.71 12.84 10.61
CA VAL A 170 -9.69 14.30 10.73
C VAL A 170 -8.74 14.88 9.69
N ASN A 171 -7.59 14.24 9.48
CA ASN A 171 -6.54 14.71 8.57
C ASN A 171 -6.45 13.88 7.28
N ASN A 172 -7.28 12.86 7.12
CA ASN A 172 -7.29 11.93 5.98
C ASN A 172 -5.97 11.18 5.80
N GLN A 173 -5.39 10.73 6.91
CA GLN A 173 -4.07 10.10 6.93
C GLN A 173 -4.10 8.72 7.59
N VAL A 174 -3.21 7.83 7.14
CA VAL A 174 -2.83 6.64 7.90
C VAL A 174 -1.45 6.87 8.52
N ARG A 175 -1.37 6.76 9.84
CA ARG A 175 -0.17 7.07 10.62
C ARG A 175 0.40 5.79 11.22
N PHE A 176 1.69 5.58 10.99
CA PHE A 176 2.45 4.47 11.52
C PHE A 176 3.65 4.95 12.32
N TYR A 177 3.89 4.32 13.46
CA TYR A 177 5.10 4.46 14.24
C TYR A 177 5.85 3.12 14.23
N ASN A 178 7.03 3.10 13.64
CA ASN A 178 7.87 1.92 13.54
C ASN A 178 8.67 1.73 14.83
N ILE A 179 8.13 0.92 15.74
CA ILE A 179 8.77 0.60 17.03
C ILE A 179 10.08 -0.17 16.86
N GLN A 180 10.31 -0.77 15.69
CA GLN A 180 11.52 -1.50 15.37
C GLN A 180 12.56 -0.65 14.61
N ALA A 181 12.31 0.65 14.44
CA ALA A 181 13.24 1.55 13.76
C ALA A 181 14.59 1.59 14.50
N LYS A 182 15.68 1.48 13.74
CA LYS A 182 17.05 1.75 14.20
C LYS A 182 17.31 3.26 14.26
N PRO A 183 18.42 3.72 14.87
CA PRO A 183 18.69 5.15 15.08
C PRO A 183 18.61 6.05 13.83
N ASP A 184 18.88 5.50 12.64
CA ASP A 184 18.86 6.23 11.36
C ASP A 184 17.64 5.88 10.49
N ASP A 185 16.74 5.02 10.97
CA ASP A 185 15.55 4.62 10.23
C ASP A 185 14.45 5.68 10.37
N VAL A 186 13.60 5.78 9.35
CA VAL A 186 12.34 6.53 9.46
C VAL A 186 11.46 5.87 10.53
N ILE A 187 11.19 6.61 11.60
CA ILE A 187 10.45 6.13 12.77
C ILE A 187 8.94 6.33 12.59
N GLN A 188 8.53 7.34 11.82
CA GLN A 188 7.12 7.68 11.65
C GLN A 188 6.77 7.86 10.16
N PHE A 189 5.65 7.29 9.77
CA PHE A 189 5.08 7.41 8.44
C PHE A 189 3.71 8.04 8.56
N GLU A 190 3.48 9.12 7.85
CA GLU A 190 2.17 9.75 7.72
C GLU A 190 1.82 9.72 6.24
N ILE A 191 0.79 8.94 5.90
CA ILE A 191 0.41 8.70 4.51
C ILE A 191 -0.90 9.41 4.27
N ASP A 192 -0.88 10.42 3.41
CA ASP A 192 -2.07 11.09 2.94
C ASP A 192 -2.85 10.15 2.00
N ILE A 193 -4.13 9.92 2.32
CA ILE A 193 -4.98 8.98 1.58
C ILE A 193 -5.39 9.57 0.22
N PHE A 194 -5.47 10.91 0.07
CA PHE A 194 -5.72 11.55 -1.21
C PHE A 194 -4.50 11.44 -2.13
N GLU A 195 -3.30 11.71 -1.62
CA GLU A 195 -2.07 11.51 -2.40
C GLU A 195 -1.93 10.06 -2.84
N MET A 196 -2.20 9.10 -1.95
CA MET A 196 -2.22 7.67 -2.28
C MET A 196 -3.24 7.37 -3.38
N ARG A 197 -4.45 7.93 -3.30
CA ARG A 197 -5.49 7.77 -4.33
C ARG A 197 -5.02 8.32 -5.66
N ASP A 198 -4.33 9.46 -5.67
CA ASP A 198 -3.80 10.08 -6.88
C ASP A 198 -2.67 9.24 -7.50
N GLU A 199 -1.78 8.65 -6.70
CA GLU A 199 -0.81 7.66 -7.20
C GLU A 199 -1.53 6.46 -7.82
N LEU A 200 -2.53 5.89 -7.15
CA LEU A 200 -3.30 4.75 -7.67
C LEU A 200 -4.02 5.08 -8.99
N ARG A 201 -4.61 6.27 -9.10
CA ARG A 201 -5.30 6.72 -10.33
C ARG A 201 -4.33 6.95 -11.48
N ARG A 202 -3.15 7.53 -11.22
CA ARG A 202 -2.09 7.65 -12.25
C ARG A 202 -1.63 6.27 -12.71
N LEU A 203 -1.41 5.33 -11.79
CA LEU A 203 -1.04 3.97 -12.15
C LEU A 203 -2.16 3.27 -12.94
N GLU A 204 -3.42 3.43 -12.53
CA GLU A 204 -4.60 2.93 -13.26
C GLU A 204 -4.61 3.42 -14.72
N GLN A 205 -4.33 4.71 -14.95
CA GLN A 205 -4.26 5.29 -16.29
C GLN A 205 -3.12 4.67 -17.12
N ASN A 206 -1.94 4.49 -16.52
CA ASN A 206 -0.80 3.86 -17.20
C ASN A 206 -1.10 2.40 -17.58
N VAL A 207 -1.66 1.63 -16.66
CA VAL A 207 -2.05 0.22 -16.86
C VAL A 207 -3.14 0.11 -17.93
N ASN A 208 -4.13 1.00 -17.91
CA ASN A 208 -5.17 1.04 -18.94
C ASN A 208 -4.64 1.46 -20.31
N SER A 209 -3.64 2.35 -20.34
CA SER A 209 -2.96 2.73 -21.58
C SER A 209 -2.21 1.54 -22.16
N PHE A 210 -1.40 0.84 -21.36
CA PHE A 210 -0.70 -0.38 -21.78
C PHE A 210 -1.66 -1.47 -22.26
N SER A 211 -2.74 -1.70 -21.51
CA SER A 211 -3.77 -2.70 -21.83
C SER A 211 -4.44 -2.51 -23.19
N LYS A 212 -4.46 -1.28 -23.75
CA LYS A 212 -4.97 -1.03 -25.10
C LYS A 212 -4.04 -1.56 -26.19
N PHE A 213 -2.74 -1.63 -25.92
CA PHE A 213 -1.75 -2.22 -26.84
C PHE A 213 -1.76 -3.75 -26.80
N LEU A 214 -2.27 -4.33 -25.71
CA LEU A 214 -2.47 -5.77 -25.59
C LEU A 214 -3.78 -6.25 -26.23
N LYS A 215 -4.49 -5.46 -27.03
CA LYS A 215 -5.72 -5.84 -27.72
C LYS A 215 -5.54 -5.74 -29.22
#